data_AF-A0A5E5BSP3-F1
#
_entry.id   AF-A0A5E5BSP3-F1
#
_cell.length_a   1.000
_cell.length_b   1.000
_cell.length_c   1.000
_cell.angle_alpha   90.00
_cell.angle_beta   90.00
_cell.angle_gamma   90.00
#
_symmetry.space_group_name_H-M   'P 1'
#
loop_
_entity.id
_entity.type
_entity.pdbx_description
1 polymer ?
#
loop_
_entity_poly.entity_id
_entity_poly.type
_entity_poly.pdbx_seq_one_letter_code
_entity_poly.pdbx_strand_id
1 'polypeptide(L)' 'MSLGLTLMKANNLSASIRYDLQAGSGFVSHTGIVRVQQRF' A
#
# COMPACT_ATOMS: atom_id res chain seq x y z
N MET A 1 -6.28 -10.36 -4.74
CA MET A 1 -7.08 -9.12 -4.72
C MET A 1 -6.29 -8.05 -3.98
N SER A 2 -5.98 -6.93 -4.62
CA SER A 2 -5.12 -5.89 -4.03
C SER A 2 -5.89 -4.57 -3.89
N LEU A 3 -5.89 -3.96 -2.71
CA LEU A 3 -6.48 -2.66 -2.43
C LEU A 3 -5.35 -1.63 -2.24
N GLY A 4 -5.28 -0.62 -3.10
CA GLY A 4 -4.34 0.49 -2.98
C GLY A 4 -5.05 1.80 -2.63
N LEU A 5 -4.56 2.51 -1.62
CA LEU A 5 -5.09 3.79 -1.15
C LEU A 5 -3.94 4.81 -1.08
N THR A 6 -4.03 5.92 -1.80
CA THR A 6 -3.12 7.06 -1.62
C THR A 6 -3.82 8.10 -0.76
N LEU A 7 -3.36 8.26 0.48
CA LEU A 7 -4.01 9.09 1.49
C LEU A 7 -3.71 10.57 1.31
N MET A 8 -2.46 10.92 1.05
CA MET A 8 -2.04 12.32 1.05
C MET A 8 -0.95 12.57 0.01
N LYS A 9 -1.18 13.60 -0.80
CA LYS A 9 -0.17 14.24 -1.65
C LYS A 9 -0.18 15.72 -1.30
N ALA A 10 0.61 16.13 -0.32
CA ALA A 10 0.67 17.51 0.15
C ALA A 10 2.13 17.97 0.22
N ASN A 11 2.45 19.09 -0.44
CA ASN A 11 3.72 19.81 -0.36
C ASN A 11 4.97 18.90 -0.28
N ASN A 12 5.28 18.21 -1.39
CA ASN A 12 6.37 17.23 -1.52
C ASN A 12 6.29 15.94 -0.67
N LEU A 13 5.28 15.80 0.19
CA LEU A 13 4.99 14.58 0.92
C LEU A 13 3.93 13.76 0.19
N SER A 14 4.22 12.49 -0.03
CA SER A 14 3.29 11.50 -0.58
C SER A 14 3.20 10.29 0.34
N ALA A 15 1.99 9.95 0.78
CA ALA A 15 1.72 8.78 1.61
C ALA A 15 0.76 7.85 0.87
N SER A 16 1.19 6.61 0.66
CA SER A 16 0.43 5.56 -0.01
C SER A 16 0.42 4.30 0.83
N ILE A 17 -0.73 3.67 0.93
CA ILE A 17 -0.92 2.38 1.57
C ILE A 17 -1.35 1.40 0.48
N ARG A 18 -0.70 0.24 0.45
CA ARG A 18 -1.08 -0.85 -0.45
C ARG A 18 -1.26 -2.10 0.37
N TYR A 19 -2.43 -2.69 0.26
CA TYR A 19 -2.76 -3.95 0.89
C TYR A 19 -3.01 -4.99 -0.20
N ASP A 20 -2.28 -6.08 -0.15
CA ASP A 20 -2.37 -7.18 -1.10
C ASP A 20 -2.83 -8.44 -0.38
N LEU A 21 -3.94 -9.00 -0.85
CA LEU A 21 -4.49 -10.27 -0.41
C LEU A 21 -4.32 -11.28 -1.52
N GLN A 22 -3.37 -12.20 -1.36
CA GLN A 22 -3.16 -13.32 -2.28
C GLN A 22 -3.76 -14.58 -1.69
N ALA A 23 -4.86 -15.06 -2.26
CA ALA A 23 -5.43 -16.35 -1.94
C ALA A 23 -5.06 -17.35 -3.04
N GLY A 24 -4.30 -18.38 -2.68
CA GLY A 24 -3.97 -19.53 -3.52
C GLY A 24 -4.58 -20.81 -2.95
N SER A 25 -4.47 -21.94 -3.67
CA SER A 25 -5.01 -23.23 -3.25
C SER A 25 -4.31 -23.74 -1.98
N GLY A 26 -4.84 -23.35 -0.81
CA GLY A 26 -4.37 -23.76 0.52
C GLY A 26 -3.62 -22.67 1.31
N PHE A 27 -3.43 -21.47 0.76
CA PHE A 27 -2.79 -20.38 1.49
C PHE A 27 -3.47 -19.04 1.23
N VAL A 28 -3.53 -18.21 2.27
CA VAL A 28 -3.92 -16.80 2.15
C VAL A 28 -2.77 -15.97 2.69
N SER A 29 -2.19 -15.15 1.82
CA SER A 29 -1.10 -14.26 2.12
C SER A 29 -1.63 -12.84 2.23
N HIS A 30 -1.34 -12.19 3.36
CA HIS A 30 -1.75 -10.83 3.66
C HIS A 30 -0.50 -9.95 3.69
N THR A 31 -0.39 -9.02 2.74
CA THR A 31 0.78 -8.14 2.62
C THR A 31 0.34 -6.69 2.71
N GLY A 32 0.78 -5.98 3.74
CA GLY A 32 0.56 -4.55 3.90
C GLY A 32 1.84 -3.76 3.66
N ILE A 33 1.78 -2.73 2.81
CA ILE A 33 2.90 -1.84 2.50
C ILE A 33 2.44 -0.41 2.75
N VAL A 34 3.20 0.32 3.57
CA VAL A 34 3.04 1.75 3.75
C VAL A 34 4.25 2.43 3.15
N ARG A 35 4.01 3.29 2.15
CA ARG A 35 5.04 4.05 1.47
C ARG A 35 4.83 5.53 1.75
N VAL A 36 5.79 6.10 2.48
CA VAL A 36 5.90 7.55 2.67
C VAL A 36 7.09 8.02 1.85
N GLN A 37 6.87 8.98 0.98
CA GLN A 37 7.90 9.56 0.14
C GLN A 37 7.82 11.08 0.29
N GLN A 38 8.82 11.64 0.95
CA GLN A 38 9.07 13.07 1.07
C GLN A 38 10.14 13.46 0.07
N ARG A 39 9.83 14.40 -0.82
CA ARG A 39 10.83 15.06 -1.67
C ARG A 39 11.35 16.28 -0.92
N PHE A 40 12.67 16.38 -0.76
CA PHE A 40 13.34 17.51 -0.10
C PHE A 40 13.84 18.49 -1.16
#